data_AF-A0A8S3UA11-F1
#
_entry.id   AF-A0A8S3UA11-F1
#
_cell.length_a   1.000
_cell.length_b   1.000
_cell.length_c   1.000
_cell.angle_alpha   90.00
_cell.angle_beta   90.00
_cell.angle_gamma   90.00
#
_symmetry.space_group_name_H-M   'P 1'
#
loop_
_entity.id
_entity.type
_entity.pdbx_description
1 polymer ?
#
loop_
_entity_poly.entity_id
_entity_poly.type
_entity_poly.pdbx_seq_one_letter_code
_entity_poly.pdbx_strand_id
1 'polypeptide(L)'
;MPSQKNVEKTKKCFKFAPVPYSNVPELKADINNFSRRLRLKEEFGNKKDHDKSLVRNKSTYTPRPGKDDYLDTYIETITKFPVRTRKCKQNLTRNEQDALKSLKDDDSIIIKEADKGGAIIIMDTDFYKEKVLEQLNDEEYYKQITNNPDKATKKRLKKLIKDYNQCLTEKEIAYLCDFDPKESNFYGLPKVHKSAQIQNTVRDQNNIYVETFRPADLKLRPIIAGPESLTQRLSHFIDLVIKHLCPSIPSYIKR
;
A
#
# COMPACT_ATOMS: atom_id res chain seq x y z
N MET A 1 -28.84 1.58 -8.04
CA MET A 1 -28.57 0.54 -9.07
C MET A 1 -27.94 1.21 -10.28
N PRO A 2 -26.63 1.06 -10.51
CA PRO A 2 -26.04 1.50 -11.77
C PRO A 2 -26.71 0.74 -12.92
N SER A 3 -27.22 1.47 -13.93
CA SER A 3 -27.90 0.86 -15.07
C SER A 3 -26.98 -0.10 -15.83
N GLN A 4 -27.53 -1.15 -16.45
CA GLN A 4 -26.79 -2.11 -17.31
C GLN A 4 -25.88 -1.41 -18.35
N LYS A 5 -26.24 -0.20 -18.79
CA LYS A 5 -25.44 0.65 -19.70
C LYS A 5 -24.11 1.15 -19.11
N ASN A 6 -23.94 1.16 -17.79
CA ASN A 6 -22.70 1.60 -17.14
C ASN A 6 -21.72 0.44 -16.93
N VAL A 7 -22.20 -0.81 -16.87
CA VAL A 7 -21.35 -2.01 -16.67
C VAL A 7 -20.69 -2.46 -17.99
N GLU A 8 -21.35 -2.31 -19.15
CA GLU A 8 -20.68 -2.60 -20.44
C GLU A 8 -19.46 -1.72 -20.72
N LYS A 9 -19.39 -0.53 -20.11
CA LYS A 9 -18.27 0.41 -20.26
C LYS A 9 -17.00 -0.05 -19.53
N THR A 10 -17.08 -1.06 -18.67
CA THR A 10 -15.93 -1.62 -17.93
C THR A 10 -15.36 -2.89 -18.55
N LYS A 11 -15.71 -3.23 -19.82
CA LYS A 11 -15.15 -4.37 -20.59
C LYS A 11 -13.62 -4.34 -20.76
N LYS A 12 -12.97 -3.23 -20.42
CA LYS A 12 -11.52 -3.08 -20.43
C LYS A 12 -10.92 -3.82 -19.22
N CYS A 13 -10.34 -4.99 -19.50
CA CYS A 13 -9.70 -5.91 -18.53
C CYS A 13 -8.64 -5.22 -17.64
N PHE A 14 -8.21 -5.87 -16.55
CA PHE A 14 -7.14 -5.45 -15.62
C PHE A 14 -5.83 -4.95 -16.25
N LYS A 15 -5.59 -5.24 -17.53
CA LYS A 15 -4.41 -4.77 -18.27
C LYS A 15 -4.59 -3.38 -18.90
N PHE A 16 -5.80 -2.81 -18.84
CA PHE A 16 -6.09 -1.50 -19.39
C PHE A 16 -5.71 -0.41 -18.39
N ALA A 17 -4.71 0.40 -18.76
CA ALA A 17 -4.35 1.59 -18.03
C ALA A 17 -4.89 2.83 -18.77
N PRO A 18 -5.77 3.64 -18.15
CA PRO A 18 -6.13 4.95 -18.69
C PRO A 18 -4.87 5.80 -18.91
N VAL A 19 -4.83 6.56 -19.99
CA VAL A 19 -3.76 7.54 -20.22
C VAL A 19 -3.83 8.58 -19.09
N PRO A 20 -2.78 8.71 -18.25
CA PRO A 20 -2.82 9.64 -17.13
C PRO A 20 -2.83 11.09 -17.63
N TYR A 21 -3.49 11.96 -16.88
CA TYR A 21 -3.37 13.40 -17.07
C TYR A 21 -1.98 13.87 -16.61
N SER A 22 -1.50 14.96 -17.19
CA SER A 22 -0.23 15.57 -16.78
C SER A 22 -0.32 16.07 -15.33
N ASN A 23 0.47 15.50 -14.44
CA ASN A 23 0.57 15.92 -13.04
C ASN A 23 1.84 16.76 -12.82
N VAL A 24 1.73 18.07 -13.06
CA VAL A 24 2.87 19.00 -12.93
C VAL A 24 3.43 19.06 -11.49
N PRO A 25 2.60 19.08 -10.43
CA PRO A 25 3.10 19.00 -9.05
C PRO A 25 3.94 17.76 -8.77
N GLU A 26 3.48 16.57 -9.18
CA GLU A 26 4.21 15.31 -9.01
C GLU A 26 5.52 15.32 -9.79
N LEU A 27 5.50 15.78 -11.05
CA LEU A 27 6.73 15.92 -11.84
C LEU A 27 7.75 16.85 -11.17
N LYS A 28 7.31 17.96 -10.59
CA LYS A 28 8.21 18.86 -9.83
C LYS A 28 8.79 18.16 -8.60
N ALA A 29 7.98 17.40 -7.87
CA ALA A 29 8.46 16.62 -6.72
C ALA A 29 9.47 15.55 -7.14
N ASP A 30 9.26 14.90 -8.29
CA ASP A 30 10.18 13.92 -8.86
C ASP A 30 11.50 14.55 -9.29
N ILE A 31 11.46 15.70 -9.98
CA ILE A 31 12.67 16.46 -10.33
C ILE A 31 13.44 16.82 -9.06
N ASN A 32 12.77 17.33 -8.02
CA ASN A 32 13.43 17.66 -6.74
C ASN A 32 14.06 16.43 -6.08
N ASN A 33 13.36 15.28 -6.08
CA ASN A 33 13.89 14.03 -5.56
C ASN A 33 15.09 13.53 -6.36
N PHE A 34 15.05 13.66 -7.68
CA PHE A 34 16.14 13.29 -8.57
C PHE A 34 17.37 14.19 -8.33
N SER A 35 17.18 15.51 -8.31
CA SER A 35 18.24 16.49 -8.00
C SER A 35 18.88 16.22 -6.64
N ARG A 36 18.07 15.91 -5.61
CA ARG A 36 18.57 15.53 -4.28
C ARG A 36 19.41 14.25 -4.33
N ARG A 37 19.00 13.23 -5.11
CA ARG A 37 19.76 11.98 -5.26
C ARG A 37 21.10 12.22 -5.95
N LEU A 38 21.15 13.06 -6.97
CA LEU A 38 22.41 13.43 -7.63
C LEU A 38 23.37 14.11 -6.66
N ARG A 39 22.89 15.10 -5.90
CA ARG A 39 23.69 15.77 -4.86
C ARG A 39 24.19 14.82 -3.79
N LEU A 40 23.35 13.88 -3.34
CA LEU A 40 23.79 12.85 -2.38
C LEU A 40 24.89 11.95 -2.99
N LYS A 41 24.80 11.64 -4.29
CA LYS A 41 25.81 10.83 -4.96
C LYS A 41 27.12 11.60 -5.15
N GLU A 42 27.08 12.89 -5.42
CA GLU A 42 28.26 13.76 -5.43
C GLU A 42 28.91 13.83 -4.03
N GLU A 43 28.12 14.10 -2.99
CA GLU A 43 28.59 14.27 -1.61
C GLU A 43 29.24 13.00 -1.03
N PHE A 44 28.66 11.84 -1.32
CA PHE A 44 29.02 10.58 -0.66
C PHE A 44 29.55 9.50 -1.60
N GLY A 45 29.49 9.69 -2.92
CA GLY A 45 29.76 8.62 -3.90
C GLY A 45 31.15 8.03 -3.85
N ASN A 46 32.14 8.83 -3.41
CA ASN A 46 33.53 8.42 -3.25
C ASN A 46 33.92 8.12 -1.79
N LYS A 47 32.99 8.26 -0.84
CA LYS A 47 33.24 8.01 0.58
C LYS A 47 32.86 6.55 0.89
N LYS A 48 33.70 5.86 1.67
CA LYS A 48 33.34 4.54 2.20
C LYS A 48 32.24 4.69 3.24
N ASP A 49 31.21 3.85 3.17
CA ASP A 49 30.20 3.79 4.23
C ASP A 49 30.78 3.03 5.42
N HIS A 50 30.93 3.73 6.54
CA HIS A 50 31.38 3.15 7.80
C HIS A 50 30.21 2.82 8.74
N ASP A 51 28.99 3.10 8.32
CA ASP A 51 27.79 2.84 9.11
C ASP A 51 27.44 1.35 9.11
N LYS A 52 27.61 0.73 10.29
CA LYS A 52 27.28 -0.69 10.49
C LYS A 52 25.80 -0.94 10.78
N SER A 53 24.98 0.11 10.87
CA SER A 53 23.56 0.01 11.21
C SER A 53 22.78 -0.75 10.14
N LEU A 54 22.04 -1.77 10.53
CA LEU A 54 21.17 -2.53 9.62
C LEU A 54 19.95 -1.73 9.20
N VAL A 55 19.45 -0.88 10.10
CA VAL A 55 18.27 -0.03 9.89
C VAL A 55 18.55 1.39 10.34
N ARG A 56 17.89 2.35 9.69
CA ARG A 56 17.98 3.78 10.02
C ARG A 56 16.75 4.52 9.54
N ASN A 57 16.42 5.63 10.19
CA ASN A 57 15.36 6.53 9.74
C ASN A 57 15.71 7.17 8.38
N LYS A 58 14.69 7.44 7.56
CA LYS A 58 14.88 8.14 6.28
C LYS A 58 15.40 9.55 6.55
N SER A 59 16.51 9.90 5.93
CA SER A 59 17.10 11.23 6.06
C SER A 59 16.38 12.26 5.18
N THR A 60 16.11 13.42 5.75
CA THR A 60 15.64 14.62 5.04
C THR A 60 16.79 15.49 4.54
N TYR A 61 18.04 15.10 4.81
CA TYR A 61 19.22 15.84 4.42
C TYR A 61 19.30 16.00 2.89
N THR A 62 19.57 17.24 2.48
CA THR A 62 19.83 17.63 1.10
C THR A 62 21.15 18.40 1.09
N PRO A 63 22.19 17.91 0.39
CA PRO A 63 23.46 18.62 0.29
C PRO A 63 23.28 20.01 -0.34
N ARG A 64 24.12 20.96 0.07
CA ARG A 64 24.12 22.33 -0.47
C ARG A 64 24.76 22.36 -1.87
N PRO A 65 24.37 23.29 -2.75
CA PRO A 65 25.10 23.59 -3.98
C PRO A 65 26.48 24.19 -3.71
N GLY A 66 27.31 24.19 -4.76
CA GLY A 66 28.63 24.82 -4.83
C GLY A 66 29.83 23.87 -4.78
N LYS A 67 29.63 22.57 -5.03
CA LYS A 67 30.71 21.56 -5.05
C LYS A 67 31.17 21.23 -6.46
N ASP A 68 30.23 21.04 -7.37
CA ASP A 68 30.46 20.81 -8.79
C ASP A 68 29.56 21.76 -9.60
N ASP A 69 30.19 22.71 -10.27
CA ASP A 69 29.53 23.70 -11.10
C ASP A 69 28.77 23.06 -12.28
N TYR A 70 29.26 21.95 -12.82
CA TYR A 70 28.58 21.22 -13.90
C TYR A 70 27.32 20.55 -13.39
N LEU A 71 27.38 19.94 -12.20
CA LEU A 71 26.20 19.34 -11.59
C LEU A 71 25.16 20.39 -11.23
N ASP A 72 25.56 21.52 -10.65
CA ASP A 72 24.64 22.59 -10.31
C ASP A 72 24.00 23.20 -11.56
N THR A 73 24.79 23.43 -12.61
CA THR A 73 24.27 23.87 -13.92
C THR A 73 23.29 22.83 -14.49
N TYR A 74 23.61 21.54 -14.41
CA TYR A 74 22.70 20.49 -14.87
C TYR A 74 21.39 20.48 -14.08
N ILE A 75 21.46 20.53 -12.74
CA ILE A 75 20.27 20.58 -11.87
C ILE A 75 19.43 21.82 -12.17
N GLU A 76 20.05 22.97 -12.38
CA GLU A 76 19.34 24.19 -12.75
C GLU A 76 18.64 24.06 -14.10
N THR A 77 19.33 23.52 -15.11
CA THR A 77 18.77 23.36 -16.46
C THR A 77 17.58 22.41 -16.46
N ILE A 78 17.65 21.26 -15.77
CA ILE A 78 16.51 20.32 -15.69
C ILE A 78 15.34 20.92 -14.90
N THR A 79 15.61 21.72 -13.86
CA THR A 79 14.57 22.32 -13.02
C THR A 79 13.85 23.45 -13.77
N LYS A 80 14.60 24.21 -14.58
CA LYS A 80 14.06 25.28 -15.43
C LYS A 80 13.54 24.76 -16.78
N PHE A 81 13.76 23.47 -17.11
CA PHE A 81 13.38 22.92 -18.40
C PHE A 81 11.86 23.01 -18.60
N PRO A 82 11.39 23.55 -19.73
CA PRO A 82 9.96 23.71 -19.95
C PRO A 82 9.29 22.34 -20.01
N VAL A 83 8.38 22.09 -19.07
CA VAL A 83 7.52 20.90 -19.10
C VAL A 83 6.56 21.03 -20.28
N ARG A 84 6.95 20.46 -21.42
CA ARG A 84 6.03 20.30 -22.55
C ARG A 84 5.05 19.20 -22.21
N THR A 85 3.83 19.57 -21.83
CA THR A 85 2.73 18.61 -21.74
C THR A 85 2.41 18.14 -23.16
N ARG A 86 2.99 17.00 -23.55
CA ARG A 86 2.54 16.32 -24.77
C ARG A 86 1.07 15.99 -24.54
N LYS A 87 0.20 16.51 -25.41
CA LYS A 87 -1.21 16.08 -25.44
C LYS A 87 -1.24 14.62 -25.88
N CYS A 88 -1.18 13.71 -24.93
CA CYS A 88 -1.41 12.29 -25.20
C CYS A 88 -2.89 12.11 -25.57
N LYS A 89 -3.14 11.40 -26.68
CA LYS A 89 -4.51 11.04 -27.06
C LYS A 89 -5.09 10.16 -25.96
N GLN A 90 -6.21 10.59 -25.39
CA GLN A 90 -6.93 9.82 -24.39
C GLN A 90 -7.41 8.50 -25.00
N ASN A 91 -7.20 7.39 -24.27
CA ASN A 91 -7.67 6.05 -24.66
C ASN A 91 -9.04 5.70 -24.05
N LEU A 92 -9.68 6.68 -23.42
CA LEU A 92 -11.06 6.65 -22.95
C LEU A 92 -11.87 7.74 -23.65
N THR A 93 -13.10 7.42 -23.99
CA THR A 93 -14.10 8.40 -24.43
C THR A 93 -14.56 9.25 -23.24
N ARG A 94 -15.11 10.45 -23.51
CA ARG A 94 -15.64 11.32 -22.46
C ARG A 94 -16.71 10.62 -21.62
N ASN A 95 -17.59 9.84 -22.25
CA ASN A 95 -18.63 9.07 -21.57
C ASN A 95 -18.06 7.97 -20.66
N GLU A 96 -16.93 7.35 -21.02
CA GLU A 96 -16.25 6.37 -20.16
C GLU A 96 -15.56 7.07 -18.98
N GLN A 97 -14.94 8.24 -19.21
CA GLN A 97 -14.32 9.04 -18.15
C GLN A 97 -15.37 9.52 -17.13
N ASP A 98 -16.50 10.06 -17.61
CA ASP A 98 -17.60 10.50 -16.76
C ASP A 98 -18.21 9.34 -15.98
N ALA A 99 -18.33 8.15 -16.60
CA ALA A 99 -18.79 6.94 -15.91
C ALA A 99 -17.80 6.48 -14.82
N LEU A 100 -16.50 6.46 -15.10
CA LEU A 100 -15.48 6.12 -14.09
C LEU A 100 -15.45 7.11 -12.94
N LYS A 101 -15.61 8.41 -13.25
CA LYS A 101 -15.72 9.45 -12.22
C LYS A 101 -16.96 9.24 -11.36
N SER A 102 -18.12 9.00 -11.98
CA SER A 102 -19.36 8.70 -11.26
C SER A 102 -19.24 7.46 -10.38
N LEU A 103 -18.56 6.40 -10.82
CA LEU A 103 -18.30 5.19 -10.02
C LEU A 103 -17.35 5.46 -8.85
N LYS A 104 -16.34 6.30 -9.06
CA LYS A 104 -15.37 6.65 -8.03
C LYS A 104 -15.96 7.54 -6.94
N ASP A 105 -16.86 8.45 -7.34
CA ASP A 105 -17.46 9.45 -6.46
C ASP A 105 -18.77 8.95 -5.81
N ASP A 106 -19.19 7.70 -6.07
CA ASP A 106 -20.38 7.08 -5.50
C ASP A 106 -20.06 6.35 -4.19
N ASP A 107 -20.34 7.00 -3.06
CA ASP A 107 -20.12 6.46 -1.71
C ASP A 107 -21.08 5.30 -1.34
N SER A 108 -22.13 5.06 -2.13
CA SER A 108 -23.08 3.96 -1.89
C SER A 108 -22.53 2.59 -2.30
N ILE A 109 -21.43 2.56 -3.04
CA ILE A 109 -20.79 1.35 -3.52
C ILE A 109 -19.36 1.18 -2.99
N ILE A 110 -18.95 -0.07 -2.80
CA ILE A 110 -17.58 -0.48 -2.53
C ILE A 110 -17.11 -1.36 -3.69
N ILE A 111 -15.96 -1.01 -4.25
CA ILE A 111 -15.28 -1.78 -5.29
C ILE A 111 -14.09 -2.50 -4.65
N LYS A 112 -14.08 -3.83 -4.72
CA LYS A 112 -13.00 -4.69 -4.19
C LYS A 112 -12.62 -5.77 -5.19
N GLU A 113 -11.37 -6.21 -5.12
CA GLU A 113 -10.96 -7.44 -5.78
C GLU A 113 -11.51 -8.66 -5.03
N ALA A 114 -11.86 -9.70 -5.78
CA ALA A 114 -12.24 -10.97 -5.21
C ALA A 114 -11.03 -11.67 -4.56
N ASP A 115 -11.32 -12.43 -3.51
CA ASP A 115 -10.34 -13.19 -2.74
C ASP A 115 -9.47 -14.17 -3.56
N LYS A 116 -10.07 -14.70 -4.65
CA LYS A 116 -9.48 -15.61 -5.63
C LYS A 116 -10.14 -15.37 -6.99
N GLY A 117 -9.41 -15.69 -8.06
CA GLY A 117 -9.94 -15.65 -9.43
C GLY A 117 -9.93 -14.27 -10.09
N GLY A 118 -9.42 -13.23 -9.40
CA GLY A 118 -9.19 -11.91 -9.99
C GLY A 118 -10.47 -11.23 -10.49
N ALA A 119 -11.65 -11.54 -9.95
CA ALA A 119 -12.87 -10.83 -10.32
C ALA A 119 -12.96 -9.46 -9.62
N ILE A 120 -13.63 -8.49 -10.24
CA ILE A 120 -13.99 -7.21 -9.60
C ILE A 120 -15.38 -7.35 -9.01
N ILE A 121 -15.51 -7.04 -7.72
CA ILE A 121 -16.77 -7.09 -6.99
C ILE A 121 -17.21 -5.66 -6.69
N ILE A 122 -18.43 -5.33 -7.09
CA ILE A 122 -19.12 -4.09 -6.73
C ILE A 122 -20.20 -4.48 -5.73
N MET A 123 -20.17 -3.89 -4.54
CA MET A 123 -21.10 -4.20 -3.44
C MET A 123 -21.71 -2.93 -2.90
N ASP A 124 -22.91 -3.00 -2.34
CA ASP A 124 -23.43 -1.92 -1.50
C ASP A 124 -22.48 -1.69 -0.32
N THR A 125 -22.17 -0.43 -0.02
CA THR A 125 -21.32 -0.04 1.11
C THR A 125 -21.87 -0.58 2.43
N ASP A 126 -23.19 -0.53 2.63
CA ASP A 126 -23.81 -0.98 3.88
C ASP A 126 -23.79 -2.50 4.05
N PHE A 127 -24.02 -3.25 2.97
CA PHE A 127 -23.91 -4.71 3.01
C PHE A 127 -22.47 -5.17 3.30
N TYR A 128 -21.49 -4.47 2.73
CA TYR A 128 -20.09 -4.75 3.04
C TYR A 128 -19.76 -4.46 4.51
N LYS A 129 -20.24 -3.33 5.07
CA LYS A 129 -20.08 -3.01 6.50
C LYS A 129 -20.73 -4.07 7.39
N GLU A 130 -21.93 -4.52 7.04
CA GLU A 130 -22.63 -5.60 7.75
C GLU A 130 -21.77 -6.87 7.80
N LYS A 131 -21.22 -7.32 6.66
CA LYS A 131 -20.35 -8.51 6.61
C LYS A 131 -19.04 -8.33 7.38
N VAL A 132 -18.49 -7.13 7.41
CA VAL A 132 -17.34 -6.81 8.26
C VAL A 132 -17.69 -6.93 9.74
N LEU A 133 -18.82 -6.37 10.17
CA LEU A 133 -19.27 -6.41 11.56
C LEU A 133 -19.65 -7.83 12.00
N GLU A 134 -20.34 -8.60 11.13
CA GLU A 134 -20.63 -10.02 11.36
C GLU A 134 -19.34 -10.78 11.70
N GLN A 135 -18.26 -10.51 10.97
CA GLN A 135 -16.97 -11.13 11.21
C GLN A 135 -16.28 -10.63 12.48
N LEU A 136 -16.29 -9.32 12.76
CA LEU A 136 -15.61 -8.75 13.93
C LEU A 136 -16.32 -9.05 15.25
N ASN A 137 -17.63 -9.35 15.21
CA ASN A 137 -18.43 -9.74 16.36
C ASN A 137 -18.34 -11.25 16.68
N ASP A 138 -17.59 -12.02 15.89
CA ASP A 138 -17.35 -13.42 16.17
C ASP A 138 -16.39 -13.59 17.35
N GLU A 139 -16.93 -13.82 18.54
CA GLU A 139 -16.19 -13.95 19.80
C GLU A 139 -15.32 -15.21 19.88
N GLU A 140 -15.48 -16.17 18.97
CA GLU A 140 -14.59 -17.33 18.87
C GLU A 140 -13.19 -16.90 18.38
N TYR A 141 -13.12 -15.93 17.47
CA TYR A 141 -11.88 -15.48 16.83
C TYR A 141 -11.43 -14.08 17.23
N TYR A 142 -12.36 -13.21 17.64
CA TYR A 142 -12.09 -11.80 17.92
C TYR A 142 -12.48 -11.44 19.34
N LYS A 143 -11.71 -10.52 19.93
CA LYS A 143 -12.01 -9.96 21.24
C LYS A 143 -11.95 -8.45 21.18
N GLN A 144 -13.05 -7.80 21.56
CA GLN A 144 -13.07 -6.35 21.67
C GLN A 144 -12.16 -5.89 22.81
N ILE A 145 -11.29 -4.92 22.52
CA ILE A 145 -10.44 -4.27 23.51
C ILE A 145 -11.08 -2.94 23.93
N THR A 146 -11.07 -2.65 25.23
CA THR A 146 -11.66 -1.42 25.78
C THR A 146 -10.69 -0.24 25.76
N ASN A 147 -9.39 -0.52 25.75
CA ASN A 147 -8.34 0.50 25.79
C ASN A 147 -7.28 0.21 24.73
N ASN A 148 -6.80 1.25 24.05
CA ASN A 148 -5.70 1.12 23.09
C ASN A 148 -4.39 0.76 23.85
N PRO A 149 -3.76 -0.41 23.59
CA PRO A 149 -2.55 -0.88 24.26
C PRO A 149 -1.25 -0.24 23.75
N ASP A 150 -1.30 0.62 22.73
CA ASP A 150 -0.12 1.14 22.02
C ASP A 150 0.84 1.89 22.94
N LYS A 151 0.32 2.71 23.86
CA LYS A 151 1.16 3.44 24.82
C LYS A 151 1.95 2.48 25.72
N ALA A 152 1.29 1.45 26.25
CA ALA A 152 1.92 0.45 27.09
C ALA A 152 2.96 -0.36 26.31
N THR A 153 2.62 -0.75 25.08
CA THR A 153 3.51 -1.50 24.19
C THR A 153 4.72 -0.67 23.76
N LYS A 154 4.56 0.63 23.46
CA LYS A 154 5.67 1.54 23.14
C LYS A 154 6.61 1.71 24.33
N LYS A 155 6.07 1.77 25.55
CA LYS A 155 6.88 1.80 26.78
C LYS A 155 7.68 0.51 26.97
N ARG A 156 7.05 -0.65 26.75
CA ARG A 156 7.74 -1.96 26.80
C ARG A 156 8.84 -2.06 25.74
N LEU A 157 8.57 -1.62 24.52
CA LEU A 157 9.55 -1.57 23.43
C LEU A 157 10.75 -0.71 23.81
N LYS A 158 10.53 0.53 24.28
CA LYS A 158 11.62 1.41 24.71
C LYS A 158 12.44 0.82 25.86
N LYS A 159 11.80 0.14 26.81
CA LYS A 159 12.50 -0.58 27.87
C LYS A 159 13.39 -1.68 27.30
N LEU A 160 12.84 -2.53 26.43
CA LEU A 160 13.58 -3.60 25.79
C LEU A 160 14.80 -3.07 25.03
N ILE A 161 14.64 -2.02 24.21
CA ILE A 161 15.75 -1.42 23.47
C ILE A 161 16.81 -0.83 24.42
N LYS A 162 16.39 -0.25 25.55
CA LYS A 162 17.32 0.25 26.57
C LYS A 162 18.15 -0.88 27.21
N ASP A 163 17.53 -2.02 27.49
CA ASP A 163 18.20 -3.17 28.12
C ASP A 163 19.30 -3.75 27.19
N TYR A 164 19.14 -3.63 25.87
CA TYR A 164 20.09 -4.11 24.86
C TYR A 164 20.87 -3.00 24.14
N ASN A 165 20.95 -1.79 24.72
CA ASN A 165 21.58 -0.62 24.10
C ASN A 165 23.04 -0.87 23.66
N GLN A 166 23.79 -1.69 24.41
CA GLN A 166 25.19 -2.02 24.10
C GLN A 166 25.37 -2.80 22.78
N CYS A 167 24.31 -3.45 22.28
CA CYS A 167 24.33 -4.25 21.07
C CYS A 167 23.77 -3.52 19.84
N LEU A 168 23.33 -2.27 19.99
CA LEU A 168 22.63 -1.52 18.96
C LEU A 168 23.37 -0.21 18.66
N THR A 169 23.28 0.24 17.41
CA THR A 169 23.76 1.58 17.06
C THR A 169 22.74 2.65 17.42
N GLU A 170 23.18 3.90 17.56
CA GLU A 170 22.27 5.05 17.78
C GLU A 170 21.19 5.16 16.69
N LYS A 171 21.53 4.85 15.43
CA LYS A 171 20.59 4.91 14.30
C LYS A 171 19.56 3.80 14.35
N GLU A 172 19.93 2.62 14.82
CA GLU A 172 19.01 1.50 15.03
C GLU A 172 18.05 1.82 16.17
N ILE A 173 18.56 2.36 17.28
CA ILE A 173 17.73 2.80 18.42
C ILE A 173 16.73 3.87 17.98
N ALA A 174 17.19 4.89 17.25
CA ALA A 174 16.32 5.93 16.69
C ALA A 174 15.28 5.34 15.73
N TYR A 175 15.67 4.39 14.88
CA TYR A 175 14.72 3.70 14.00
C TYR A 175 13.64 2.94 14.78
N LEU A 176 14.01 2.26 15.86
CA LEU A 176 13.12 1.44 16.68
C LEU A 176 12.27 2.25 17.67
N CYS A 177 12.67 3.47 18.04
CA CYS A 177 12.01 4.25 19.09
C CYS A 177 11.41 5.58 18.59
N ASP A 178 11.99 6.20 17.57
CA ASP A 178 11.63 7.54 17.09
C ASP A 178 10.76 7.44 15.84
N PHE A 179 9.53 7.02 16.10
CA PHE A 179 8.46 7.05 15.13
C PHE A 179 7.10 7.15 15.80
N ASP A 180 6.13 7.59 14.99
CA ASP A 180 4.73 7.63 15.37
C ASP A 180 4.03 6.43 14.72
N PRO A 181 3.59 5.45 15.53
CA PRO A 181 2.84 4.32 15.01
C PRO A 181 1.48 4.79 14.50
N LYS A 182 0.98 4.10 13.47
CA LYS A 182 -0.39 4.27 12.98
C LYS A 182 -1.20 3.01 13.23
N GLU A 183 -2.49 3.21 13.48
CA GLU A 183 -3.45 2.14 13.57
C GLU A 183 -3.48 1.36 12.25
N SER A 184 -3.69 0.04 12.35
CA SER A 184 -3.74 -0.82 11.17
C SER A 184 -5.11 -0.71 10.52
N ASN A 185 -5.13 -0.58 9.19
CA ASN A 185 -6.37 -0.55 8.43
C ASN A 185 -6.92 -1.97 8.31
N PHE A 186 -8.20 -2.14 8.58
CA PHE A 186 -8.92 -3.39 8.35
C PHE A 186 -9.78 -3.30 7.09
N TYR A 187 -9.74 -4.33 6.26
CA TYR A 187 -10.71 -4.54 5.19
C TYR A 187 -10.84 -6.03 4.86
N GLY A 188 -11.95 -6.41 4.22
CA GLY A 188 -12.23 -7.76 3.79
C GLY A 188 -12.19 -7.92 2.27
N LEU A 189 -11.61 -9.02 1.77
CA LEU A 189 -11.75 -9.42 0.37
C LEU A 189 -12.92 -10.41 0.21
N PRO A 190 -13.89 -10.17 -0.69
CA PRO A 190 -15.04 -11.07 -0.87
C PRO A 190 -14.63 -12.46 -1.35
N LYS A 191 -14.96 -13.51 -0.56
CA LYS A 191 -14.72 -14.92 -0.90
C LYS A 191 -15.83 -15.46 -1.80
N VAL A 192 -16.03 -14.86 -2.97
CA VAL A 192 -17.11 -15.24 -3.91
C VAL A 192 -17.09 -16.73 -4.29
N HIS A 193 -15.90 -17.33 -4.37
CA HIS A 193 -15.71 -18.76 -4.62
C HIS A 193 -16.20 -19.69 -3.50
N LYS A 194 -16.62 -19.17 -2.35
CA LYS A 194 -17.17 -19.93 -1.21
C LYS A 194 -18.68 -19.74 -1.02
N SER A 195 -19.30 -18.80 -1.72
CA SER A 195 -20.75 -18.58 -1.67
C SER A 195 -21.44 -19.50 -2.68
N ALA A 196 -22.32 -20.38 -2.18
CA ALA A 196 -23.17 -21.21 -3.01
C ALA A 196 -24.18 -20.37 -3.79
N GLN A 197 -24.71 -19.29 -3.18
CA GLN A 197 -25.63 -18.38 -3.86
C GLN A 197 -24.98 -17.75 -5.08
N ILE A 198 -23.77 -17.18 -4.93
CA ILE A 198 -23.03 -16.59 -6.05
C ILE A 198 -22.70 -17.66 -7.10
N GLN A 199 -22.25 -18.85 -6.69
CA GLN A 199 -21.92 -19.92 -7.63
C GLN A 199 -23.13 -20.35 -8.47
N ASN A 200 -24.31 -20.44 -7.87
CA ASN A 200 -25.54 -20.77 -8.60
C ASN A 200 -25.91 -19.65 -9.57
N THR A 201 -25.89 -18.38 -9.11
CA THR A 201 -26.16 -17.23 -9.97
C THR A 201 -25.20 -17.13 -11.16
N VAL A 202 -23.92 -17.45 -10.97
CA VAL A 202 -22.93 -17.50 -12.05
C VAL A 202 -23.28 -18.57 -13.09
N ARG A 203 -23.73 -19.76 -12.66
CA ARG A 203 -24.16 -20.83 -13.57
C ARG A 203 -25.44 -20.46 -14.31
N ASP A 204 -26.40 -19.83 -13.62
CA ASP A 204 -27.72 -19.52 -14.16
C ASP A 204 -27.67 -18.35 -15.15
N GLN A 205 -26.94 -17.28 -14.83
CA GLN A 205 -26.84 -16.10 -15.70
C GLN A 205 -25.84 -16.30 -16.84
N ASN A 206 -24.79 -17.11 -16.63
CA ASN A 206 -23.77 -17.46 -17.61
C ASN A 206 -23.28 -16.25 -18.46
N ASN A 207 -22.90 -15.16 -17.78
CA ASN A 207 -22.55 -13.90 -18.41
C ASN A 207 -21.22 -13.35 -17.85
N ILE A 208 -20.61 -12.41 -18.58
CA ILE A 208 -19.35 -11.74 -18.23
C ILE A 208 -19.50 -10.95 -16.92
N TYR A 209 -20.69 -10.39 -16.68
CA TYR A 209 -21.07 -9.78 -15.41
C TYR A 209 -22.23 -10.58 -14.82
N VAL A 210 -22.19 -10.77 -13.50
CA VAL A 210 -23.20 -11.52 -12.77
C VAL A 210 -23.72 -10.64 -11.64
N GLU A 211 -25.04 -10.53 -11.53
CA GLU A 211 -25.69 -9.73 -10.51
C GLU A 211 -26.39 -10.63 -9.50
N THR A 212 -26.11 -10.43 -8.22
CA THR A 212 -26.80 -11.15 -7.13
C THR A 212 -27.21 -10.17 -6.06
N PHE A 213 -28.40 -10.37 -5.49
CA PHE A 213 -28.87 -9.54 -4.40
C PHE A 213 -28.33 -10.07 -3.06
N ARG A 214 -27.51 -9.26 -2.38
CA ARG A 214 -27.01 -9.45 -0.99
C ARG A 214 -26.88 -10.91 -0.54
N PRO A 215 -25.89 -11.65 -1.07
CA PRO A 215 -25.75 -13.08 -0.80
C PRO A 215 -25.41 -13.33 0.67
N ALA A 216 -26.34 -13.95 1.42
CA ALA A 216 -26.22 -14.10 2.87
C ALA A 216 -25.01 -14.96 3.29
N ASP A 217 -24.64 -15.93 2.46
CA ASP A 217 -23.53 -16.86 2.68
C ASP A 217 -22.15 -16.29 2.26
N LEU A 218 -22.10 -15.05 1.78
CA LEU A 218 -20.84 -14.39 1.44
C LEU A 218 -20.01 -14.15 2.71
N LYS A 219 -18.79 -14.68 2.70
CA LYS A 219 -17.78 -14.45 3.72
C LYS A 219 -16.63 -13.61 3.17
N LEU A 220 -15.92 -12.90 4.05
CA LEU A 220 -14.76 -12.09 3.70
C LEU A 220 -13.45 -12.80 4.11
N ARG A 221 -12.34 -12.49 3.43
CA ARG A 221 -10.99 -12.74 3.94
C ARG A 221 -10.54 -11.48 4.67
N PRO A 222 -10.32 -11.51 5.99
CA PRO A 222 -9.84 -10.34 6.72
C PRO A 222 -8.42 -10.00 6.28
N ILE A 223 -8.16 -8.73 6.02
CA ILE A 223 -6.84 -8.17 5.77
C ILE A 223 -6.61 -7.05 6.78
N ILE A 224 -5.50 -7.18 7.52
CA ILE A 224 -5.03 -6.15 8.45
C ILE A 224 -3.77 -5.55 7.83
N ALA A 225 -3.89 -4.34 7.30
CA ALA A 225 -2.79 -3.60 6.71
C ALA A 225 -2.18 -2.67 7.76
N GLY A 226 -1.02 -3.04 8.31
CA GLY A 226 -0.26 -2.25 9.28
C GLY A 226 1.07 -1.73 8.71
N PRO A 227 1.06 -0.80 7.74
CA PRO A 227 2.29 -0.34 7.08
C PRO A 227 3.19 0.52 7.98
N GLU A 228 2.70 0.97 9.14
CA GLU A 228 3.44 1.74 10.14
C GLU A 228 3.03 1.33 11.57
N SER A 229 2.71 0.05 11.78
CA SER A 229 2.26 -0.44 13.09
C SER A 229 3.40 -0.43 14.12
N LEU A 230 3.03 -0.44 15.40
CA LEU A 230 3.97 -0.28 16.52
C LEU A 230 5.07 -1.35 16.57
N THR A 231 4.82 -2.57 16.10
CA THR A 231 5.78 -3.68 16.11
C THR A 231 6.45 -3.91 14.75
N GLN A 232 6.01 -3.22 13.70
CA GLN A 232 6.50 -3.45 12.34
C GLN A 232 8.01 -3.18 12.22
N ARG A 233 8.49 -2.05 12.76
CA ARG A 233 9.93 -1.69 12.68
C ARG A 233 10.81 -2.68 13.43
N LEU A 234 10.36 -3.12 14.61
CA LEU A 234 11.04 -4.18 15.34
C LEU A 234 11.05 -5.48 14.55
N SER A 235 9.91 -5.87 13.96
CA SER A 235 9.80 -7.09 13.13
C SER A 235 10.74 -7.03 11.92
N HIS A 236 10.82 -5.87 11.25
CA HIS A 236 11.73 -5.64 10.13
C HIS A 236 13.20 -5.76 10.56
N PHE A 237 13.57 -5.17 11.69
CA PHE A 237 14.92 -5.28 12.23
C PHE A 237 15.27 -6.73 12.57
N ILE A 238 14.38 -7.44 13.26
CA ILE A 238 14.58 -8.87 13.58
C ILE A 238 14.72 -9.70 12.31
N ASP A 239 13.88 -9.47 11.29
CA ASP A 239 13.96 -10.16 10.01
C ASP A 239 15.35 -9.99 9.38
N LEU A 240 15.90 -8.77 9.35
CA LEU A 240 17.25 -8.53 8.85
C LEU A 240 18.34 -9.23 9.69
N VAL A 241 18.17 -9.24 11.01
CA VAL A 241 19.09 -9.94 11.92
C VAL A 241 19.05 -11.44 11.68
N ILE A 242 17.89 -12.08 11.51
CA ILE A 242 17.80 -13.54 11.34
C ILE A 242 18.05 -13.98 9.88
N LYS A 243 17.93 -13.08 8.91
CA LYS A 243 18.00 -13.41 7.48
C LYS A 243 19.26 -14.17 7.08
N HIS A 244 20.40 -13.86 7.68
CA HIS A 244 21.67 -14.54 7.39
C HIS A 244 21.74 -15.97 7.95
N LEU A 245 20.88 -16.30 8.92
CA LEU A 245 20.76 -17.65 9.49
C LEU A 245 19.81 -18.55 8.69
N CYS A 246 18.88 -17.97 7.93
CA CYS A 246 17.90 -18.72 7.14
C CYS A 246 18.52 -19.78 6.20
N PRO A 247 19.63 -19.52 5.49
CA PRO A 247 20.28 -20.53 4.64
C PRO A 247 20.88 -21.70 5.41
N SER A 248 21.21 -21.52 6.69
CA SER A 248 21.81 -22.55 7.55
C SER A 248 20.77 -23.52 8.12
N ILE A 249 19.48 -23.22 7.97
CA ILE A 249 18.39 -24.07 8.45
C ILE A 249 18.06 -25.08 7.34
N PRO A 250 18.15 -26.40 7.60
CA PRO A 250 17.82 -27.40 6.61
C PRO A 250 16.34 -27.27 6.19
N SER A 251 16.09 -27.27 4.89
CA SER A 251 14.71 -27.20 4.38
C SER A 251 13.97 -28.50 4.66
N TYR A 252 12.82 -28.41 5.33
CA TYR A 252 11.91 -29.55 5.53
C TYR A 252 11.17 -29.98 4.25
N ILE A 253 11.29 -29.19 3.18
CA ILE A 253 10.79 -29.56 1.85
C ILE A 253 11.79 -30.55 1.25
N LYS A 254 11.43 -31.84 1.27
CA LYS A 254 12.12 -32.85 0.46
C LYS A 254 11.97 -32.44 -1.01
N ARG A 255 13.10 -32.22 -1.69
CA ARG A 255 13.14 -32.06 -3.15
C ARG A 255 12.93 -33.41 -3.83
#